data_AF-A0A2D4I8L8-F1
#
_entry.id   AF-A0A2D4I8L8-F1
#
_cell.length_a   1.000
_cell.length_b   1.000
_cell.length_c   1.000
_cell.angle_alpha   90.00
_cell.angle_beta   90.00
_cell.angle_gamma   90.00
#
_symmetry.space_group_name_H-M   'P 1'
#
loop_
_entity.id
_entity.type
_entity.pdbx_description
1 polymer ?
#
loop_
_entity_poly.entity_id
_entity_poly.type
_entity_poly.pdbx_seq_one_letter_code
_entity_poly.pdbx_strand_id
1 'polypeptide(L)'
;VDPDSKPGEYVLKSLFVNFTTLAERKIRIIMAEPLEKPLSKSLQHGEDPQFDQVISSMSSLSEYCLPSILRTLFDWYKRQNGIEDESHEYRPRTSTKSKSDEQQRDYLMERRDLAIDFIFSLVLIEVLKQIQLHPVIDGLVHDVINLAFKHFKYKEGYLGPNTGNMHIVADLYAEVIGVLAQAKFPAVKKKFMAELKELRHKEQNPYMVQSIISLIMGMKFFRIKMYPVEDFEASLQFMQECAHYFLEVKDKDIKHALAGLFVEILVPVAAAVKNEVNVPCLRNFVESLYDTTLELSSRKKHSLALYPLVTCLLCVSQKQFFLNRWHIFLNNCLSNLKNKDPKMARVALESLYRLLWVY
;
A
#
# COMPACT_ATOMS: atom_id res chain seq x y z
N VAL A 1 -32.57 1.96 17.68
CA VAL A 1 -32.52 0.58 17.15
C VAL A 1 -33.75 -0.14 17.67
N ASP A 2 -34.49 -0.82 16.79
CA ASP A 2 -35.71 -1.54 17.16
C ASP A 2 -35.38 -2.78 18.01
N PRO A 3 -35.86 -2.88 19.27
CA PRO A 3 -35.60 -4.01 20.15
C PRO A 3 -36.23 -5.34 19.67
N ASP A 4 -37.18 -5.30 18.73
CA ASP A 4 -37.84 -6.50 18.19
C ASP A 4 -37.08 -7.14 17.01
N SER A 5 -35.93 -6.57 16.63
CA SER A 5 -35.07 -7.11 15.56
C SER A 5 -34.33 -8.39 15.98
N LYS A 6 -33.98 -9.24 15.00
CA LYS A 6 -33.21 -10.46 15.27
C LYS A 6 -31.90 -10.10 16.01
N PRO A 7 -31.44 -10.89 17.01
CA PRO A 7 -30.29 -10.52 17.84
C PRO A 7 -29.03 -10.14 17.04
N GLY A 8 -28.70 -10.86 15.97
CA GLY A 8 -27.56 -10.53 15.11
C GLY A 8 -27.72 -9.22 14.33
N GLU A 9 -28.94 -8.88 13.90
CA GLU A 9 -29.25 -7.63 13.23
C GLU A 9 -29.18 -6.45 14.22
N TYR A 10 -29.69 -6.65 15.44
CA TYR A 10 -29.58 -5.67 16.53
C TYR A 10 -28.11 -5.34 16.83
N VAL A 11 -27.26 -6.38 16.99
CA VAL A 11 -25.81 -6.21 17.24
C VAL A 11 -25.13 -5.46 16.10
N LEU A 12 -25.39 -5.84 14.85
CA LEU A 12 -24.82 -5.18 13.67
C LEU A 12 -25.22 -3.70 13.61
N LYS A 13 -26.51 -3.40 13.76
CA LYS A 13 -27.02 -2.02 13.74
C LYS A 13 -26.44 -1.19 14.87
N SER A 14 -26.40 -1.74 16.09
CA SER A 14 -25.85 -1.04 17.25
C SER A 14 -24.36 -0.73 17.07
N LEU A 15 -23.58 -1.69 16.56
CA LEU A 15 -22.16 -1.49 16.29
C LEU A 15 -21.94 -0.41 15.22
N PHE A 16 -22.71 -0.42 14.13
CA PHE A 16 -22.61 0.60 13.09
C PHE A 16 -23.06 1.99 13.56
N VAL A 17 -24.08 2.10 14.42
CA VAL A 17 -24.47 3.38 15.02
C VAL A 17 -23.32 3.92 15.89
N ASN A 18 -22.67 3.06 16.67
CA ASN A 18 -21.53 3.45 17.49
C ASN A 18 -20.34 3.90 16.62
N PHE A 19 -20.00 3.11 15.59
CA PHE A 19 -18.97 3.46 14.61
C PHE A 19 -19.24 4.82 13.95
N THR A 20 -20.42 5.02 13.37
CA THR A 20 -20.75 6.26 12.66
C THR A 20 -20.72 7.48 13.60
N THR A 21 -21.24 7.35 14.81
CA THR A 21 -21.21 8.40 15.83
C THR A 21 -19.76 8.80 16.19
N LEU A 22 -18.88 7.82 16.42
CA LEU A 22 -17.49 8.08 16.76
C LEU A 22 -16.70 8.62 15.57
N ALA A 23 -16.92 8.08 14.36
CA ALA A 23 -16.28 8.55 13.14
C ALA A 23 -16.63 10.02 12.85
N GLU A 24 -17.91 10.39 12.93
CA GLU A 24 -18.34 11.79 12.77
C GLU A 24 -17.73 12.71 13.82
N ARG A 25 -17.67 12.25 15.08
CA ARG A 25 -17.02 13.01 16.15
C ARG A 25 -15.54 13.22 15.84
N LYS A 26 -14.83 12.20 15.39
CA LYS A 26 -13.42 12.29 14.98
C LYS A 26 -13.22 13.25 13.82
N ILE A 27 -14.03 13.14 12.76
CA ILE A 27 -13.97 14.05 11.62
C ILE A 27 -14.18 15.50 12.08
N ARG A 28 -15.17 15.77 12.94
CA ARG A 28 -15.38 17.12 13.50
C ARG A 28 -14.17 17.65 14.26
N ILE A 29 -13.50 16.79 15.05
CA ILE A 29 -12.28 17.19 15.77
C ILE A 29 -11.16 17.53 14.79
N ILE A 30 -10.91 16.69 13.79
CA ILE A 30 -9.86 16.88 12.77
C ILE A 30 -10.05 18.17 11.98
N MET A 31 -11.31 18.53 11.71
CA MET A 31 -11.66 19.77 11.03
C MET A 31 -11.38 21.02 11.87
N ALA A 32 -11.26 20.88 13.20
CA ALA A 32 -10.87 21.95 14.11
C ALA A 32 -9.35 21.98 14.39
N GLU A 33 -8.60 20.97 13.94
CA GLU A 33 -7.15 20.91 14.11
C GLU A 33 -6.41 21.75 13.05
N PRO A 34 -5.17 22.18 13.34
CA PRO A 34 -4.32 22.82 12.34
C PRO A 34 -4.11 21.94 11.11
N LEU A 35 -4.10 22.55 9.91
CA LEU A 35 -3.94 21.84 8.64
C LEU A 35 -2.60 21.09 8.57
N GLU A 36 -1.56 21.61 9.20
CA GLU A 36 -0.21 21.05 9.24
C GLU A 36 -0.13 19.79 10.11
N LYS A 37 -1.09 19.56 11.02
CA LYS A 37 -1.10 18.37 11.86
C LYS A 37 -1.43 17.14 10.99
N PRO A 38 -0.54 16.13 10.93
CA PRO A 38 -0.81 14.92 10.16
C PRO A 38 -2.01 14.15 10.72
N LEU A 39 -2.87 13.63 9.85
CA LEU A 39 -4.05 12.85 10.25
C LEU A 39 -3.68 11.62 11.08
N SER A 40 -2.52 11.02 10.82
CA SER A 40 -2.02 9.85 11.56
C SER A 40 -1.81 10.13 13.05
N LYS A 41 -1.62 11.38 13.48
CA LYS A 41 -1.51 11.76 14.90
C LYS A 41 -2.85 11.85 15.63
N SER A 42 -3.94 11.43 15.01
CA SER A 42 -5.30 11.53 15.58
C SER A 42 -6.22 10.38 15.15
N LEU A 43 -5.93 9.78 13.99
CA LEU A 43 -6.70 8.66 13.46
C LEU A 43 -6.00 7.31 13.51
N GLN A 44 -4.66 7.26 13.57
CA GLN A 44 -3.94 5.99 13.51
C GLN A 44 -4.31 5.11 14.72
N HIS A 45 -4.22 3.79 14.53
CA HIS A 45 -4.35 2.82 15.61
C HIS A 45 -3.50 3.18 16.83
N GLY A 46 -4.08 3.09 18.03
CA GLY A 46 -3.46 3.45 19.30
C GLY A 46 -3.70 4.89 19.75
N GLU A 47 -4.18 5.77 18.86
CA GLU A 47 -4.49 7.16 19.23
C GLU A 47 -5.86 7.29 19.92
N ASP A 48 -6.77 6.33 19.74
CA ASP A 48 -8.08 6.30 20.40
C ASP A 48 -8.54 4.87 20.70
N PRO A 49 -8.32 4.39 21.94
CA PRO A 49 -8.68 3.04 22.36
C PRO A 49 -10.17 2.71 22.20
N GLN A 50 -11.06 3.70 22.34
CA GLN A 50 -12.50 3.48 22.19
C GLN A 50 -12.83 3.19 20.72
N PHE A 51 -12.24 3.94 19.80
CA PHE A 51 -12.43 3.73 18.38
C PHE A 51 -11.78 2.42 17.92
N ASP A 52 -10.57 2.12 18.39
CA ASP A 52 -9.88 0.85 18.11
C ASP A 52 -10.72 -0.36 18.54
N GLN A 53 -11.38 -0.29 19.70
CA GLN A 53 -12.28 -1.34 20.17
C GLN A 53 -13.48 -1.54 19.23
N VAL A 54 -14.02 -0.47 18.65
CA VAL A 54 -15.11 -0.56 17.67
C VAL A 54 -14.64 -1.23 16.38
N ILE A 55 -13.47 -0.84 15.87
CA ILE A 55 -12.89 -1.48 14.67
C ILE A 55 -12.62 -2.97 14.93
N SER A 56 -12.03 -3.31 16.09
CA SER A 56 -11.79 -4.71 16.50
C SER A 56 -13.09 -5.52 16.60
N SER A 57 -14.16 -4.91 17.13
CA SER A 57 -15.48 -5.52 17.19
C SER A 57 -16.08 -5.74 15.80
N MET A 58 -15.88 -4.81 14.86
CA MET A 58 -16.30 -4.96 13.46
C MET A 58 -15.53 -6.09 12.77
N SER A 59 -14.21 -6.21 13.02
CA SER A 59 -13.40 -7.33 12.50
C SER A 59 -13.92 -8.68 13.00
N SER A 60 -14.15 -8.80 14.31
CA SER A 60 -14.66 -10.04 14.91
C SER A 60 -16.04 -10.41 14.35
N LEU A 61 -16.93 -9.43 14.17
CA LEU A 61 -18.26 -9.67 13.59
C LEU A 61 -18.18 -10.03 12.10
N SER A 62 -17.16 -9.55 11.39
CA SER A 62 -16.97 -9.82 9.96
C SER A 62 -16.68 -11.29 9.67
N GLU A 63 -16.23 -12.08 10.65
CA GLU A 63 -16.15 -13.54 10.52
C GLU A 63 -17.49 -14.16 10.08
N TYR A 64 -18.61 -13.59 10.54
CA TYR A 64 -19.96 -14.11 10.31
C TYR A 64 -20.72 -13.36 9.21
N CYS A 65 -20.45 -12.07 9.02
CA CYS A 65 -21.26 -11.23 8.13
C CYS A 65 -20.48 -10.15 7.37
N LEU A 66 -19.24 -10.44 6.96
CA LEU A 66 -18.41 -9.56 6.13
C LEU A 66 -19.16 -8.90 4.96
N PRO A 67 -19.99 -9.60 4.14
CA PRO A 67 -20.68 -8.96 3.03
C PRO A 67 -21.62 -7.84 3.48
N SER A 68 -22.30 -8.02 4.61
CA SER A 68 -23.21 -7.02 5.18
C SER A 68 -22.43 -5.84 5.74
N ILE A 69 -21.34 -6.10 6.48
CA ILE A 69 -20.46 -5.05 7.01
C ILE A 69 -19.87 -4.21 5.86
N LEU A 70 -19.34 -4.85 4.82
CA LEU A 70 -18.78 -4.13 3.67
C LEU A 70 -19.85 -3.27 2.99
N ARG A 71 -21.04 -3.80 2.69
CA ARG A 71 -22.12 -3.01 2.09
C ARG A 71 -22.47 -1.78 2.93
N THR A 72 -22.75 -1.98 4.22
CA THR A 72 -23.10 -0.87 5.12
C THR A 72 -21.97 0.14 5.29
N LEU A 73 -20.71 -0.32 5.31
CA LEU A 73 -19.55 0.55 5.37
C LEU A 73 -19.39 1.37 4.08
N PHE A 74 -19.57 0.76 2.90
CA PHE A 74 -19.57 1.46 1.62
C PHE A 74 -20.73 2.45 1.50
N ASP A 75 -21.91 2.12 1.99
CA ASP A 75 -23.05 3.04 2.01
C ASP A 75 -22.74 4.25 2.90
N TRP A 76 -22.15 4.04 4.09
CA TRP A 76 -21.66 5.14 4.93
C TRP A 76 -20.64 6.01 4.18
N TYR A 77 -19.65 5.40 3.53
CA TYR A 77 -18.63 6.11 2.77
C TYR A 77 -19.20 6.95 1.63
N LYS A 78 -20.14 6.40 0.85
CA LYS A 78 -20.83 7.11 -0.24
C LYS A 78 -21.63 8.31 0.27
N ARG A 79 -22.31 8.16 1.42
CA ARG A 79 -23.04 9.27 2.07
C ARG A 79 -22.10 10.38 2.52
N GLN A 80 -20.94 10.06 3.09
CA GLN A 80 -19.95 11.07 3.50
C GLN A 80 -19.42 11.89 2.32
N ASN A 81 -19.31 11.26 1.15
CA ASN A 81 -18.87 11.90 -0.10
C ASN A 81 -19.98 12.60 -0.88
N GLY A 82 -21.22 12.63 -0.37
CA GLY A 82 -22.36 13.29 -1.02
C GLY A 82 -22.85 12.61 -2.30
N ILE A 83 -22.45 11.35 -2.56
CA ILE A 83 -22.78 10.62 -3.80
C ILE A 83 -24.27 10.24 -3.86
N GLU A 84 -25.00 10.30 -2.74
CA GLU A 84 -26.44 9.99 -2.67
C GLU A 84 -27.35 11.24 -2.67
N ASP A 85 -26.80 12.46 -2.65
CA ASP A 85 -27.59 13.69 -2.44
C ASP A 85 -27.34 14.76 -3.53
N GLU A 86 -27.55 14.40 -4.80
CA GLU A 86 -27.68 15.37 -5.91
C GLU A 86 -29.08 16.04 -5.92
N SER A 87 -29.55 16.57 -4.79
CA SER A 87 -30.86 17.25 -4.72
C SER A 87 -30.87 18.57 -3.96
N HIS A 88 -29.72 19.22 -3.78
CA HIS A 88 -29.67 20.59 -3.29
C HIS A 88 -29.10 21.55 -4.33
N GLU A 89 -30.02 22.22 -5.01
CA GLU A 89 -29.79 23.42 -5.81
C GLU A 89 -28.81 24.37 -5.10
N TYR A 90 -27.58 24.41 -5.60
CA TYR A 90 -26.66 25.49 -5.27
C TYR A 90 -27.13 26.75 -5.99
N ARG A 91 -27.96 27.57 -5.33
CA ARG A 91 -28.14 28.98 -5.70
C ARG A 91 -26.84 29.72 -5.40
N PRO A 92 -26.15 30.32 -6.38
CA PRO A 92 -25.01 31.17 -6.10
C PRO A 92 -25.53 32.44 -5.42
N ARG A 93 -25.38 32.54 -4.10
CA ARG A 93 -25.38 33.86 -3.45
C ARG A 93 -24.10 34.55 -3.90
N THR A 94 -24.25 35.68 -4.58
CA THR A 94 -23.18 36.62 -4.93
C THR A 94 -22.25 36.82 -3.73
N SER A 95 -21.05 36.23 -3.79
CA SER A 95 -20.09 36.22 -2.69
C SER A 95 -18.84 37.02 -3.09
N THR A 96 -18.66 38.17 -2.46
CA THR A 96 -17.42 38.96 -2.43
C THR A 96 -16.39 38.30 -1.52
N LYS A 97 -15.99 37.04 -1.78
CA LYS A 97 -14.93 36.38 -1.01
C LYS A 97 -13.58 36.53 -1.68
N SER A 98 -12.54 36.69 -0.86
CA SER A 98 -11.17 36.78 -1.35
C SER A 98 -10.69 35.40 -1.83
N LYS A 99 -9.82 35.36 -2.84
CA LYS A 99 -9.23 34.10 -3.35
C LYS A 99 -8.55 33.26 -2.24
N SER A 100 -8.06 33.92 -1.19
CA SER A 100 -7.42 33.26 -0.03
C SER A 100 -8.41 32.47 0.83
N ASP A 101 -9.62 32.98 1.02
CA ASP A 101 -10.65 32.32 1.84
C ASP A 101 -11.25 31.10 1.15
N GLU A 102 -11.32 31.13 -0.19
CA GLU A 102 -11.73 30.01 -1.02
C GLU A 102 -10.69 28.89 -0.96
N GLN A 103 -9.42 29.22 -1.14
CA GLN A 103 -8.33 28.24 -1.07
C GLN A 103 -8.21 27.57 0.31
N GLN A 104 -8.37 28.32 1.40
CA GLN A 104 -8.37 27.75 2.76
C GLN A 104 -9.55 26.79 2.98
N ARG A 105 -10.72 27.11 2.42
CA ARG A 105 -11.89 26.23 2.48
C ARG A 105 -11.67 24.94 1.69
N ASP A 106 -11.07 25.03 0.51
CA ASP A 106 -10.77 23.86 -0.32
C ASP A 106 -9.82 22.90 0.41
N TYR A 107 -8.76 23.42 1.05
CA TYR A 107 -7.87 22.59 1.88
C TYR A 107 -8.58 21.94 3.07
N LEU A 108 -9.53 22.65 3.69
CA LEU A 108 -10.33 22.07 4.77
C LEU A 108 -11.26 20.96 4.27
N MET A 109 -11.92 21.13 3.13
CA MET A 109 -12.78 20.09 2.56
C MET A 109 -11.98 18.86 2.14
N GLU A 110 -10.83 19.07 1.49
CA GLU A 110 -9.91 18.00 1.15
C GLU A 110 -9.40 17.25 2.39
N ARG A 111 -9.10 17.97 3.48
CA ARG A 111 -8.73 17.35 4.76
C ARG A 111 -9.86 16.49 5.31
N ARG A 112 -11.12 16.93 5.17
CA ARG A 112 -12.31 16.15 5.57
C ARG A 112 -12.37 14.84 4.80
N ASP A 113 -12.23 14.92 3.48
CA ASP A 113 -12.33 13.75 2.59
C ASP A 113 -11.21 12.75 2.89
N LEU A 114 -9.98 13.25 3.10
CA LEU A 114 -8.84 12.41 3.52
C LEU A 114 -9.07 11.77 4.89
N ALA A 115 -9.73 12.44 5.83
CA ALA A 115 -10.06 11.85 7.13
C ALA A 115 -11.11 10.74 7.00
N ILE A 116 -12.10 10.91 6.11
CA ILE A 116 -13.08 9.87 5.79
C ILE A 116 -12.39 8.66 5.16
N ASP A 117 -11.53 8.89 4.17
CA ASP A 117 -10.73 7.86 3.50
C ASP A 117 -9.82 7.10 4.47
N PHE A 118 -9.20 7.81 5.41
CA PHE A 118 -8.34 7.24 6.44
C PHE A 118 -9.15 6.31 7.37
N ILE A 119 -10.27 6.80 7.92
CA ILE A 119 -11.14 5.99 8.79
C ILE A 119 -11.64 4.75 8.03
N PHE A 120 -12.10 4.94 6.80
CA PHE A 120 -12.63 3.87 5.97
C PHE A 120 -11.59 2.79 5.69
N SER A 121 -10.37 3.19 5.32
CA SER A 121 -9.27 2.25 5.04
C SER A 121 -8.83 1.48 6.30
N LEU A 122 -8.79 2.10 7.48
CA LEU A 122 -8.52 1.39 8.74
C LEU A 122 -9.53 0.26 9.00
N VAL A 123 -10.83 0.55 8.81
CA VAL A 123 -11.86 -0.48 8.99
C VAL A 123 -11.70 -1.58 7.94
N LEU A 124 -11.46 -1.22 6.67
CA LEU A 124 -11.24 -2.19 5.59
C LEU A 124 -10.07 -3.13 5.88
N ILE A 125 -8.93 -2.61 6.34
CA ILE A 125 -7.74 -3.42 6.69
C ILE A 125 -8.12 -4.50 7.70
N GLU A 126 -8.93 -4.16 8.70
CA GLU A 126 -9.30 -5.09 9.78
C GLU A 126 -10.38 -6.09 9.39
N VAL A 127 -11.42 -5.69 8.65
CA VAL A 127 -12.52 -6.60 8.28
C VAL A 127 -12.15 -7.52 7.11
N LEU A 128 -11.31 -7.06 6.17
CA LEU A 128 -10.91 -7.86 5.02
C LEU A 128 -10.00 -9.04 5.38
N LYS A 129 -9.43 -9.08 6.59
CA LYS A 129 -8.72 -10.27 7.11
C LYS A 129 -9.62 -11.51 7.12
N GLN A 130 -10.93 -11.34 7.27
CA GLN A 130 -11.90 -12.43 7.33
C GLN A 130 -12.42 -12.89 5.97
N ILE A 131 -11.92 -12.31 4.86
CA ILE A 131 -12.44 -12.60 3.51
C ILE A 131 -12.38 -14.08 3.10
N GLN A 132 -11.42 -14.84 3.62
CA GLN A 132 -11.29 -16.26 3.30
C GLN A 132 -12.50 -17.08 3.78
N LEU A 133 -13.24 -16.59 4.77
CA LEU A 133 -14.48 -17.20 5.28
C LEU A 133 -15.70 -16.89 4.37
N HIS A 134 -15.56 -15.96 3.42
CA HIS A 134 -16.66 -15.43 2.59
C HIS A 134 -16.33 -15.49 1.09
N PRO A 135 -16.39 -16.67 0.45
CA PRO A 135 -15.91 -16.83 -0.93
C PRO A 135 -16.71 -16.05 -2.00
N VAL A 136 -17.98 -15.72 -1.75
CA VAL A 136 -18.96 -15.24 -2.75
C VAL A 136 -19.11 -13.70 -2.81
N ILE A 137 -18.07 -12.93 -2.50
CA ILE A 137 -18.15 -11.45 -2.44
C ILE A 137 -17.50 -10.72 -3.63
N ASP A 138 -17.46 -11.32 -4.81
CA ASP A 138 -16.64 -10.82 -5.93
C ASP A 138 -17.00 -9.39 -6.39
N GLY A 139 -18.28 -8.99 -6.30
CA GLY A 139 -18.68 -7.60 -6.59
C GLY A 139 -18.08 -6.58 -5.62
N LEU A 140 -18.15 -6.86 -4.30
CA LEU A 140 -17.57 -6.00 -3.26
C LEU A 140 -16.04 -5.96 -3.35
N VAL A 141 -15.42 -7.09 -3.71
CA VAL A 141 -13.96 -7.16 -3.96
C VAL A 141 -13.57 -6.21 -5.09
N HIS A 142 -14.35 -6.18 -6.17
CA HIS A 142 -14.09 -5.27 -7.29
C HIS A 142 -14.22 -3.80 -6.86
N ASP A 143 -15.22 -3.46 -6.03
CA ASP A 143 -15.41 -2.11 -5.51
C ASP A 143 -14.23 -1.66 -4.64
N VAL A 144 -13.76 -2.53 -3.73
CA VAL A 144 -12.56 -2.27 -2.90
C VAL A 144 -11.33 -2.04 -3.77
N ILE A 145 -11.09 -2.92 -4.74
CA ILE A 145 -9.94 -2.80 -5.66
C ILE A 145 -10.02 -1.48 -6.43
N ASN A 146 -11.17 -1.16 -7.02
CA ASN A 146 -11.31 0.08 -7.79
C ASN A 146 -11.13 1.33 -6.92
N LEU A 147 -11.64 1.31 -5.69
CA LEU A 147 -11.47 2.42 -4.76
C LEU A 147 -10.00 2.61 -4.39
N ALA A 148 -9.30 1.55 -3.98
CA ALA A 148 -7.88 1.64 -3.64
C ALA A 148 -7.03 2.16 -4.82
N PHE A 149 -7.30 1.67 -6.03
CA PHE A 149 -6.57 2.12 -7.23
C PHE A 149 -6.84 3.57 -7.62
N LYS A 150 -7.97 4.17 -7.20
CA LYS A 150 -8.18 5.63 -7.34
C LYS A 150 -7.18 6.42 -6.49
N HIS A 151 -6.81 5.92 -5.30
CA HIS A 151 -5.82 6.56 -4.43
C HIS A 151 -4.38 6.40 -4.92
N PHE A 152 -4.10 5.44 -5.81
CA PHE A 152 -2.78 5.27 -6.42
C PHE A 152 -2.55 6.16 -7.65
N LYS A 153 -3.60 6.81 -8.17
CA LYS A 153 -3.47 7.73 -9.30
C LYS A 153 -2.74 8.99 -8.84
N TYR A 154 -1.60 9.26 -9.47
CA TYR A 154 -0.87 10.49 -9.25
C TYR A 154 -1.72 11.69 -9.70
N LYS A 155 -1.78 12.70 -8.85
CA LYS A 155 -2.50 13.93 -9.12
C LYS A 155 -1.53 15.10 -9.15
N GLU A 156 -1.52 15.81 -10.26
CA GLU A 156 -0.63 16.96 -10.46
C GLU A 156 -1.12 18.18 -9.68
N GLY A 157 -0.20 19.04 -9.22
CA GLY A 157 -0.56 20.32 -8.59
C GLY A 157 -0.95 20.26 -7.12
N TYR A 158 -0.83 19.11 -6.46
CA TYR A 158 -1.04 18.96 -5.02
C TYR A 158 0.14 19.52 -4.21
N LEU A 159 0.23 20.85 -4.17
CA LEU A 159 1.17 21.62 -3.37
C LEU A 159 0.36 22.32 -2.28
N GLY A 160 0.08 21.61 -1.19
CA GLY A 160 -0.76 22.11 -0.10
C GLY A 160 -0.47 21.41 1.22
N PRO A 161 -1.07 21.85 2.33
CA PRO A 161 -0.81 21.29 3.65
C PRO A 161 -1.24 19.81 3.77
N ASN A 162 -2.10 19.33 2.86
CA ASN A 162 -2.59 17.95 2.86
C ASN A 162 -1.76 16.95 2.04
N THR A 163 -0.73 17.37 1.31
CA THR A 163 0.05 16.46 0.46
C THR A 163 0.61 15.27 1.24
N GLY A 164 1.10 15.51 2.47
CA GLY A 164 1.55 14.44 3.36
C GLY A 164 0.42 13.46 3.75
N ASN A 165 -0.79 13.97 4.02
CA ASN A 165 -1.95 13.16 4.37
C ASN A 165 -2.42 12.29 3.18
N MET A 166 -2.28 12.77 1.94
CA MET A 166 -2.58 11.97 0.75
C MET A 166 -1.67 10.77 0.61
N HIS A 167 -0.37 10.93 0.87
CA HIS A 167 0.56 9.82 0.87
C HIS A 167 0.24 8.80 1.98
N ILE A 168 -0.15 9.27 3.17
CA ILE A 168 -0.57 8.39 4.26
C ILE A 168 -1.84 7.61 3.87
N VAL A 169 -2.85 8.28 3.29
CA VAL A 169 -4.07 7.61 2.83
C VAL A 169 -3.77 6.61 1.71
N ALA A 170 -2.94 6.97 0.74
CA ALA A 170 -2.51 6.05 -0.33
C ALA A 170 -1.78 4.82 0.25
N ASP A 171 -0.97 5.00 1.30
CA ASP A 171 -0.31 3.91 2.00
C ASP A 171 -1.31 2.99 2.71
N LEU A 172 -2.33 3.53 3.38
CA LEU A 172 -3.40 2.72 3.99
C LEU A 172 -4.16 1.92 2.92
N TYR A 173 -4.44 2.50 1.75
CA TYR A 173 -5.08 1.76 0.66
C TYR A 173 -4.13 0.74 0.00
N ALA A 174 -2.81 0.96 0.03
CA ALA A 174 -1.84 -0.06 -0.35
C ALA A 174 -1.88 -1.24 0.63
N GLU A 175 -2.08 -0.98 1.92
CA GLU A 175 -2.26 -2.02 2.94
C GLU A 175 -3.59 -2.78 2.76
N VAL A 176 -4.69 -2.08 2.44
CA VAL A 176 -5.98 -2.69 2.04
C VAL A 176 -5.77 -3.69 0.90
N ILE A 177 -5.02 -3.30 -0.14
CA ILE A 177 -4.68 -4.18 -1.27
C ILE A 177 -3.79 -5.34 -0.82
N GLY A 178 -2.82 -5.09 0.07
CA GLY A 178 -1.96 -6.13 0.63
C GLY A 178 -2.74 -7.23 1.37
N VAL A 179 -3.69 -6.84 2.23
CA VAL A 179 -4.58 -7.77 2.94
C VAL A 179 -5.49 -8.50 1.95
N LEU A 180 -6.13 -7.78 1.03
CA LEU A 180 -7.04 -8.35 0.05
C LEU A 180 -6.36 -9.36 -0.89
N ALA A 181 -5.11 -9.07 -1.27
CA ALA A 181 -4.32 -9.96 -2.12
C ALA A 181 -4.07 -11.33 -1.48
N GLN A 182 -4.10 -11.48 -0.15
CA GLN A 182 -3.95 -12.79 0.50
C GLN A 182 -5.04 -13.80 0.13
N ALA A 183 -6.20 -13.34 -0.33
CA ALA A 183 -7.31 -14.20 -0.74
C ALA A 183 -7.77 -13.99 -2.18
N LYS A 184 -7.59 -12.78 -2.73
CA LYS A 184 -8.10 -12.40 -4.06
C LYS A 184 -6.97 -11.90 -4.97
N PHE A 185 -5.78 -12.50 -4.86
CA PHE A 185 -4.59 -12.13 -5.63
C PHE A 185 -4.82 -12.04 -7.15
N PRO A 186 -5.52 -12.99 -7.83
CA PRO A 186 -5.70 -12.89 -9.28
C PRO A 186 -6.42 -11.62 -9.73
N ALA A 187 -7.40 -11.15 -8.94
CA ALA A 187 -8.13 -9.92 -9.24
C ALA A 187 -7.25 -8.67 -9.06
N VAL A 188 -6.47 -8.63 -7.97
CA VAL A 188 -5.50 -7.55 -7.71
C VAL A 188 -4.43 -7.51 -8.79
N LYS A 189 -3.80 -8.65 -9.11
CA LYS A 189 -2.79 -8.78 -10.17
C LYS A 189 -3.35 -8.29 -11.50
N LYS A 190 -4.54 -8.74 -11.89
CA LYS A 190 -5.17 -8.34 -13.15
C LYS A 190 -5.37 -6.83 -13.23
N LYS A 191 -5.87 -6.20 -12.17
CA LYS A 191 -6.06 -4.74 -12.12
C LYS A 191 -4.73 -3.99 -12.20
N PHE A 192 -3.74 -4.40 -11.40
CA PHE A 192 -2.41 -3.79 -11.39
C PHE A 192 -1.73 -3.86 -12.77
N MET A 193 -1.68 -5.06 -13.36
CA MET A 193 -1.02 -5.23 -14.65
C MET A 193 -1.74 -4.48 -15.77
N ALA A 194 -3.07 -4.36 -15.71
CA ALA A 194 -3.83 -3.55 -16.67
C ALA A 194 -3.47 -2.06 -16.58
N GLU A 195 -3.49 -1.48 -15.38
CA GLU A 195 -3.15 -0.06 -15.16
C GLU A 195 -1.68 0.22 -15.50
N LEU A 196 -0.75 -0.66 -15.09
CA LEU A 196 0.67 -0.52 -15.40
C LEU A 196 0.90 -0.58 -16.91
N LYS A 197 0.24 -1.52 -17.59
CA LYS A 197 0.30 -1.61 -19.05
C LYS A 197 -0.21 -0.31 -19.68
N GLU A 198 -1.36 0.21 -19.25
CA GLU A 198 -1.91 1.46 -19.78
C GLU A 198 -0.94 2.63 -19.62
N LEU A 199 -0.36 2.81 -18.42
CA LEU A 199 0.58 3.90 -18.17
C LEU A 199 1.87 3.78 -19.01
N ARG A 200 2.35 2.55 -19.24
CA ARG A 200 3.52 2.29 -20.08
C ARG A 200 3.30 2.60 -21.57
N HIS A 201 2.07 2.53 -22.07
CA HIS A 201 1.77 2.79 -23.49
C HIS A 201 1.62 4.28 -23.80
N LYS A 202 1.44 5.13 -22.78
CA LYS A 202 1.35 6.59 -22.94
C LYS A 202 2.74 7.20 -23.13
N GLU A 203 2.78 8.38 -23.74
CA GLU A 203 4.03 9.15 -23.93
C GLU A 203 4.67 9.46 -22.58
N GLN A 204 5.96 9.16 -22.46
CA GLN A 204 6.66 9.28 -21.18
C GLN A 204 7.04 10.75 -20.92
N ASN A 205 6.54 11.28 -19.81
CA ASN A 205 6.84 12.60 -19.29
C ASN A 205 6.92 12.53 -17.73
N PRO A 206 7.33 13.60 -17.03
CA PRO A 206 7.46 13.56 -15.57
C PRO A 206 6.18 13.14 -14.83
N TYR A 207 5.00 13.57 -15.30
CA TYR A 207 3.71 13.17 -14.74
C TYR A 207 3.46 11.65 -14.87
N MET A 208 3.76 11.09 -16.04
CA MET A 208 3.63 9.66 -16.30
C MET A 208 4.60 8.83 -15.47
N VAL A 209 5.84 9.30 -15.29
CA VAL A 209 6.82 8.67 -14.40
C VAL A 209 6.29 8.62 -12.96
N GLN A 210 5.77 9.73 -12.44
CA GLN A 210 5.18 9.77 -11.09
C GLN A 210 3.92 8.92 -10.96
N SER A 211 3.11 8.83 -12.02
CA SER A 211 1.93 7.95 -12.06
C SER A 211 2.33 6.48 -11.96
N ILE A 212 3.38 6.07 -12.68
CA ILE A 212 3.90 4.71 -12.62
C ILE A 212 4.49 4.41 -11.23
N ILE A 213 5.28 5.33 -10.67
CA ILE A 213 5.84 5.19 -9.32
C ILE A 213 4.72 5.06 -8.27
N SER A 214 3.70 5.93 -8.33
CA SER A 214 2.57 5.90 -7.40
C SER A 214 1.81 4.58 -7.47
N LEU A 215 1.61 4.05 -8.69
CA LEU A 215 1.00 2.73 -8.90
C LEU A 215 1.85 1.59 -8.30
N ILE A 216 3.18 1.61 -8.52
CA ILE A 216 4.12 0.62 -7.97
C ILE A 216 4.06 0.61 -6.44
N MET A 217 4.06 1.80 -5.82
CA MET A 217 3.98 1.95 -4.36
C MET A 217 2.66 1.40 -3.78
N GLY A 218 1.58 1.42 -4.56
CA GLY A 218 0.30 0.80 -4.21
C GLY A 218 0.37 -0.71 -3.93
N MET A 219 1.43 -1.38 -4.37
CA MET A 219 1.66 -2.82 -4.15
C MET A 219 2.65 -3.13 -3.02
N LYS A 220 3.18 -2.13 -2.30
CA LYS A 220 4.28 -2.32 -1.33
C LYS A 220 3.96 -3.27 -0.18
N PHE A 221 2.69 -3.41 0.19
CA PHE A 221 2.24 -4.33 1.24
C PHE A 221 1.83 -5.71 0.71
N PHE A 222 2.01 -5.99 -0.58
CA PHE A 222 1.85 -7.34 -1.10
C PHE A 222 2.80 -8.31 -0.38
N ARG A 223 2.28 -9.46 0.06
CA ARG A 223 3.06 -10.51 0.69
C ARG A 223 2.90 -11.81 -0.08
N ILE A 224 4.02 -12.43 -0.42
CA ILE A 224 4.05 -13.74 -1.07
C ILE A 224 3.51 -14.78 -0.09
N LYS A 225 2.52 -15.54 -0.53
CA LYS A 225 2.01 -16.68 0.22
C LYS A 225 2.93 -17.87 -0.04
N MET A 226 3.54 -18.40 1.01
CA MET A 226 4.52 -19.50 0.89
C MET A 226 3.87 -20.85 0.58
N TYR A 227 2.59 -21.02 0.94
CA TYR A 227 1.84 -22.27 0.76
C TYR A 227 0.39 -22.00 0.37
N PRO A 228 -0.23 -22.84 -0.48
CA PRO A 228 0.38 -23.97 -1.19
C PRO A 228 1.33 -23.48 -2.31
N VAL A 229 2.06 -24.41 -2.94
CA VAL A 229 3.13 -24.07 -3.90
C VAL A 229 2.61 -23.29 -5.11
N GLU A 230 1.37 -23.53 -5.51
CA GLU A 230 0.71 -22.85 -6.63
C GLU A 230 0.53 -21.35 -6.34
N ASP A 231 0.18 -20.98 -5.10
CA ASP A 231 0.05 -19.58 -4.68
C ASP A 231 1.42 -18.89 -4.61
N PHE A 232 2.45 -19.64 -4.18
CA PHE A 232 3.83 -19.17 -4.20
C PHE A 232 4.30 -18.90 -5.64
N GLU A 233 4.12 -19.86 -6.55
CA GLU A 233 4.49 -19.73 -7.95
C GLU A 233 3.74 -18.59 -8.65
N ALA A 234 2.44 -18.45 -8.40
CA ALA A 234 1.64 -17.35 -8.96
C ALA A 234 2.17 -15.98 -8.50
N SER A 235 2.55 -15.87 -7.22
CA SER A 235 3.13 -14.65 -6.65
C SER A 235 4.49 -14.32 -7.26
N LEU A 236 5.34 -15.34 -7.45
CA LEU A 236 6.66 -15.16 -8.08
C LEU A 236 6.56 -14.89 -9.58
N GLN A 237 5.55 -15.43 -10.27
CA GLN A 237 5.31 -15.09 -11.67
C GLN A 237 4.94 -13.61 -11.83
N PHE A 238 4.12 -13.06 -10.94
CA PHE A 238 3.87 -11.62 -10.89
C PHE A 238 5.15 -10.80 -10.63
N MET A 239 5.97 -11.23 -9.67
CA MET A 239 7.26 -10.60 -9.41
C MET A 239 8.15 -10.64 -10.65
N GLN A 240 8.14 -11.75 -11.40
CA GLN A 240 8.88 -11.90 -12.64
C GLN A 240 8.38 -10.94 -13.73
N GLU A 241 7.07 -10.72 -13.87
CA GLU A 241 6.52 -9.72 -14.81
C GLU A 241 7.02 -8.30 -14.47
N CYS A 242 7.05 -7.95 -13.18
CA CYS A 242 7.65 -6.70 -12.70
C CYS A 242 9.17 -6.66 -12.94
N ALA A 243 9.88 -7.78 -12.77
CA ALA A 243 11.32 -7.90 -13.01
C ALA A 243 11.69 -7.64 -14.47
N HIS A 244 10.90 -8.17 -15.42
CA HIS A 244 11.07 -7.86 -16.83
C HIS A 244 10.97 -6.34 -17.06
N TYR A 245 9.98 -5.69 -16.46
CA TYR A 245 9.87 -4.23 -16.59
C TYR A 245 11.05 -3.48 -15.95
N PHE A 246 11.57 -3.94 -14.80
CA PHE A 246 12.77 -3.38 -14.17
C PHE A 246 14.00 -3.44 -15.09
N LEU A 247 14.17 -4.54 -15.83
CA LEU A 247 15.27 -4.71 -16.77
C LEU A 247 15.10 -3.81 -18.01
N GLU A 248 13.88 -3.68 -18.53
CA GLU A 248 13.55 -2.87 -19.72
C GLU A 248 13.60 -1.35 -19.45
N VAL A 249 13.15 -0.91 -18.28
CA VAL A 249 12.96 0.52 -18.01
C VAL A 249 14.29 1.26 -17.93
N LYS A 250 14.37 2.39 -18.63
CA LYS A 250 15.56 3.26 -18.63
C LYS A 250 15.48 4.36 -17.57
N ASP A 251 14.26 4.78 -17.22
CA ASP A 251 14.04 5.80 -16.20
C ASP A 251 14.53 5.29 -14.83
N LYS A 252 15.38 6.10 -14.18
CA LYS A 252 16.03 5.71 -12.94
C LYS A 252 15.06 5.68 -11.75
N ASP A 253 14.07 6.57 -11.72
CA ASP A 253 13.19 6.73 -10.57
C ASP A 253 12.13 5.61 -10.58
N ILE A 254 11.65 5.20 -11.77
CA ILE A 254 10.85 3.97 -11.91
C ILE A 254 11.66 2.74 -11.51
N LYS A 255 12.92 2.66 -11.95
CA LYS A 255 13.81 1.54 -11.59
C LYS A 255 14.03 1.46 -10.07
N HIS A 256 14.20 2.60 -9.40
CA HIS A 256 14.31 2.68 -7.95
C HIS A 256 13.02 2.28 -7.23
N ALA A 257 11.85 2.69 -7.74
CA ALA A 257 10.56 2.30 -7.18
C ALA A 257 10.33 0.78 -7.27
N LEU A 258 10.63 0.16 -8.43
CA LEU A 258 10.57 -1.30 -8.60
C LEU A 258 11.54 -2.03 -7.67
N ALA A 259 12.76 -1.52 -7.51
CA ALA A 259 13.72 -2.09 -6.56
C ALA A 259 13.22 -2.03 -5.12
N GLY A 260 12.64 -0.90 -4.71
CA GLY A 260 11.99 -0.74 -3.41
C GLY A 260 10.85 -1.74 -3.22
N LEU A 261 9.97 -1.88 -4.22
CA LEU A 261 8.88 -2.87 -4.19
C LEU A 261 9.40 -4.29 -3.99
N PHE A 262 10.44 -4.69 -4.72
CA PHE A 262 11.04 -6.02 -4.57
C PHE A 262 11.62 -6.23 -3.17
N VAL A 263 12.30 -5.23 -2.61
CA VAL A 263 12.85 -5.31 -1.25
C VAL A 263 11.74 -5.48 -0.23
N GLU A 264 10.68 -4.66 -0.31
CA GLU A 264 9.53 -4.76 0.61
C GLU A 264 8.92 -6.16 0.58
N ILE A 265 8.74 -6.75 -0.60
CA ILE A 265 8.13 -8.08 -0.78
C ILE A 265 9.09 -9.21 -0.35
N LEU A 266 10.38 -9.11 -0.67
CA LEU A 266 11.36 -10.18 -0.45
C LEU A 266 11.93 -10.24 0.97
N VAL A 267 11.93 -9.14 1.72
CA VAL A 267 12.44 -9.13 3.11
C VAL A 267 11.70 -10.16 3.99
N PRO A 268 10.35 -10.21 4.02
CA PRO A 268 9.62 -11.25 4.74
C PRO A 268 9.89 -12.66 4.22
N VAL A 269 10.09 -12.82 2.90
CA VAL A 269 10.43 -14.13 2.31
C VAL A 269 11.80 -14.58 2.80
N ALA A 270 12.82 -13.72 2.76
CA ALA A 270 14.16 -14.03 3.26
C ALA A 270 14.17 -14.47 4.72
N ALA A 271 13.26 -13.96 5.55
CA ALA A 271 13.14 -14.36 6.95
C ALA A 271 12.48 -15.74 7.16
N ALA A 272 11.70 -16.22 6.18
CA ALA A 272 10.91 -17.45 6.29
C ALA A 272 11.39 -18.60 5.37
N VAL A 273 12.12 -18.27 4.30
CA VAL A 273 12.50 -19.20 3.25
C VAL A 273 13.44 -20.29 3.78
N LYS A 274 13.13 -21.55 3.49
CA LYS A 274 13.98 -22.69 3.80
C LYS A 274 14.23 -23.51 2.55
N ASN A 275 13.28 -24.38 2.20
CA ASN A 275 13.41 -25.28 1.06
C ASN A 275 12.91 -24.63 -0.23
N GLU A 276 12.15 -23.54 -0.13
CA GLU A 276 11.53 -22.83 -1.25
C GLU A 276 12.58 -22.15 -2.16
N VAL A 277 13.80 -21.91 -1.67
CA VAL A 277 14.95 -21.50 -2.53
C VAL A 277 15.24 -22.51 -3.63
N ASN A 278 14.81 -23.77 -3.47
CA ASN A 278 14.97 -24.82 -4.48
C ASN A 278 13.85 -24.81 -5.53
N VAL A 279 12.79 -24.01 -5.34
CA VAL A 279 11.70 -23.88 -6.31
C VAL A 279 12.21 -23.10 -7.54
N PRO A 280 12.03 -23.64 -8.76
CA PRO A 280 12.59 -23.03 -9.98
C PRO A 280 12.20 -21.58 -10.20
N CYS A 281 10.98 -21.16 -9.87
CA CYS A 281 10.51 -19.79 -10.11
C CYS A 281 11.33 -18.76 -9.30
N LEU A 282 11.65 -19.04 -8.03
CA LEU A 282 12.47 -18.17 -7.20
C LEU A 282 13.92 -18.14 -7.67
N ARG A 283 14.48 -19.30 -8.04
CA ARG A 283 15.84 -19.37 -8.61
C ARG A 283 15.94 -18.52 -9.88
N ASN A 284 15.02 -18.72 -10.83
CA ASN A 284 15.03 -18.01 -12.11
C ASN A 284 14.85 -16.50 -11.90
N PHE A 285 14.01 -16.10 -10.94
CA PHE A 285 13.84 -14.71 -10.56
C PHE A 285 15.15 -14.09 -10.07
N VAL A 286 15.85 -14.74 -9.14
CA VAL A 286 17.15 -14.28 -8.63
C VAL A 286 18.18 -14.19 -9.74
N GLU A 287 18.35 -15.26 -10.52
CA GLU A 287 19.32 -15.34 -11.61
C GLU A 287 19.08 -14.26 -12.68
N SER A 288 17.81 -13.96 -12.98
CA SER A 288 17.46 -12.94 -13.99
C SER A 288 17.80 -11.51 -13.57
N LEU A 289 17.84 -11.22 -12.26
CA LEU A 289 18.03 -9.86 -11.75
C LEU A 289 19.42 -9.59 -11.19
N TYR A 290 20.11 -10.60 -10.64
CA TYR A 290 21.29 -10.40 -9.81
C TYR A 290 22.42 -9.62 -10.51
N ASP A 291 22.88 -10.09 -11.67
CA ASP A 291 24.06 -9.50 -12.33
C ASP A 291 23.79 -8.04 -12.74
N THR A 292 22.62 -7.77 -13.34
CA THR A 292 22.22 -6.41 -13.74
C THR A 292 22.10 -5.49 -12.51
N THR A 293 21.50 -5.99 -11.42
CA THR A 293 21.31 -5.19 -10.20
C THR A 293 22.66 -4.90 -9.53
N LEU A 294 23.55 -5.89 -9.46
CA LEU A 294 24.89 -5.74 -8.91
C LEU A 294 25.70 -4.72 -9.71
N GLU A 295 25.70 -4.82 -11.04
CA GLU A 295 26.41 -3.89 -11.91
C GLU A 295 25.90 -2.45 -11.70
N LEU A 296 24.59 -2.25 -11.73
CA LEU A 296 24.00 -0.92 -11.53
C LEU A 296 24.26 -0.37 -10.12
N SER A 297 24.28 -1.23 -9.10
CA SER A 297 24.52 -0.83 -7.70
C SER A 297 25.90 -0.21 -7.49
N SER A 298 26.90 -0.59 -8.30
CA SER A 298 28.25 0.00 -8.25
C SER A 298 28.29 1.48 -8.62
N ARG A 299 27.24 1.97 -9.31
CA ARG A 299 27.13 3.36 -9.75
C ARG A 299 26.51 4.19 -8.62
N LYS A 300 27.20 5.26 -8.19
CA LYS A 300 26.77 6.15 -7.08
C LYS A 300 25.32 6.63 -7.15
N LYS A 301 24.79 6.89 -8.36
CA LYS A 301 23.40 7.33 -8.56
C LYS A 301 22.34 6.27 -8.23
N HIS A 302 22.71 4.99 -8.17
CA HIS A 302 21.79 3.89 -7.91
C HIS A 302 22.09 3.12 -6.62
N SER A 303 23.29 3.29 -6.05
CA SER A 303 23.77 2.49 -4.91
C SER A 303 22.79 2.45 -3.74
N LEU A 304 22.27 3.62 -3.31
CA LEU A 304 21.34 3.70 -2.18
C LEU A 304 20.06 2.87 -2.39
N ALA A 305 19.53 2.85 -3.62
CA ALA A 305 18.30 2.15 -3.94
C ALA A 305 18.53 0.65 -4.21
N LEU A 306 19.69 0.28 -4.79
CA LEU A 306 19.92 -1.08 -5.28
C LEU A 306 20.67 -1.98 -4.28
N TYR A 307 21.43 -1.43 -3.33
CA TYR A 307 22.11 -2.25 -2.31
C TYR A 307 21.14 -3.14 -1.51
N PRO A 308 19.98 -2.63 -1.04
CA PRO A 308 18.99 -3.48 -0.38
C PRO A 308 18.46 -4.58 -1.30
N LEU A 309 18.29 -4.31 -2.60
CA LEU A 309 17.83 -5.33 -3.55
C LEU A 309 18.87 -6.42 -3.78
N VAL A 310 20.13 -6.06 -4.03
CA VAL A 310 21.22 -7.04 -4.16
C VAL A 310 21.32 -7.92 -2.90
N THR A 311 21.19 -7.30 -1.73
CA THR A 311 21.12 -8.01 -0.45
C THR A 311 19.98 -9.02 -0.43
N CYS A 312 18.75 -8.58 -0.73
CA CYS A 312 17.57 -9.47 -0.72
C CYS A 312 17.71 -10.62 -1.72
N LEU A 313 18.19 -10.35 -2.93
CA LEU A 313 18.41 -11.38 -3.95
C LEU A 313 19.40 -12.44 -3.48
N LEU A 314 20.48 -12.05 -2.81
CA LEU A 314 21.42 -12.99 -2.19
C LEU A 314 20.76 -13.78 -1.05
N CYS A 315 20.03 -13.10 -0.16
CA CYS A 315 19.36 -13.72 0.98
C CYS A 315 18.32 -14.78 0.59
N VAL A 316 17.61 -14.60 -0.53
CA VAL A 316 16.61 -15.57 -1.03
C VAL A 316 17.18 -16.53 -2.08
N SER A 317 18.49 -16.47 -2.34
CA SER A 317 19.14 -17.34 -3.32
C SER A 317 19.48 -18.72 -2.76
N GLN A 318 19.73 -19.67 -3.66
CA GLN A 318 20.25 -20.98 -3.28
C GLN A 318 21.65 -20.86 -2.66
N LYS A 319 21.96 -21.74 -1.72
CA LYS A 319 23.26 -21.76 -1.00
C LYS A 319 24.47 -21.71 -1.91
N GLN A 320 24.49 -22.48 -2.99
CA GLN A 320 25.60 -22.46 -3.93
C GLN A 320 25.73 -21.12 -4.66
N PHE A 321 24.60 -20.53 -5.07
CA PHE A 321 24.59 -19.21 -5.69
C PHE A 321 25.13 -18.15 -4.72
N PHE A 322 24.64 -18.15 -3.48
CA PHE A 322 25.11 -17.25 -2.42
C PHE A 322 26.63 -17.35 -2.23
N LEU A 323 27.15 -18.55 -1.93
CA LEU A 323 28.58 -18.78 -1.65
C LEU A 323 29.48 -18.33 -2.81
N ASN A 324 29.01 -18.51 -4.05
CA ASN A 324 29.77 -18.15 -5.25
C ASN A 324 29.73 -16.65 -5.59
N ARG A 325 28.83 -15.86 -5.00
CA ARG A 325 28.56 -14.48 -5.43
C ARG A 325 28.64 -13.44 -4.31
N TRP A 326 28.36 -13.81 -3.06
CA TRP A 326 28.24 -12.86 -1.95
C TRP A 326 29.52 -12.04 -1.71
N HIS A 327 30.70 -12.64 -1.90
CA HIS A 327 32.00 -11.98 -1.68
C HIS A 327 32.23 -10.78 -2.63
N ILE A 328 31.63 -10.79 -3.83
CA ILE A 328 31.71 -9.67 -4.77
C ILE A 328 30.99 -8.46 -4.19
N PHE A 329 29.77 -8.66 -3.69
CA PHE A 329 28.96 -7.60 -3.10
C PHE A 329 29.47 -7.19 -1.70
N LEU A 330 30.05 -8.12 -0.94
CA LEU A 330 30.74 -7.84 0.33
C LEU A 330 31.80 -6.75 0.16
N ASN A 331 32.66 -6.88 -0.86
CA ASN A 331 33.70 -5.89 -1.15
C ASN A 331 33.11 -4.50 -1.45
N ASN A 332 31.98 -4.46 -2.18
CA ASN A 332 31.26 -3.22 -2.46
C ASN A 332 30.66 -2.59 -1.19
N CYS A 333 30.20 -3.39 -0.23
CA CYS A 333 29.70 -2.90 1.05
C CYS A 333 30.85 -2.38 1.93
N LEU A 334 31.93 -3.15 2.08
CA LEU A 334 33.08 -2.78 2.91
C LEU A 334 33.76 -1.48 2.44
N SER A 335 33.89 -1.28 1.13
CA SER A 335 34.41 -0.03 0.57
C SER A 335 33.53 1.19 0.86
N ASN A 336 32.22 0.99 1.03
CA ASN A 336 31.27 2.05 1.33
C ASN A 336 31.01 2.28 2.83
N LEU A 337 31.54 1.43 3.72
CA LEU A 337 31.48 1.68 5.17
C LEU A 337 32.22 2.96 5.58
N LYS A 338 33.31 3.28 4.88
CA LYS A 338 34.10 4.50 5.10
C LYS A 338 33.64 5.67 4.22
N ASN A 339 32.46 5.57 3.61
CA ASN A 339 31.95 6.63 2.75
C ASN A 339 31.65 7.89 3.58
N LYS A 340 31.92 9.07 3.01
CA LYS A 340 31.62 10.36 3.65
C LYS A 340 30.12 10.61 3.77
N ASP A 341 29.31 9.98 2.93
CA ASP A 341 27.85 10.04 3.04
C ASP A 341 27.34 9.05 4.11
N PRO A 342 26.80 9.55 5.25
CA PRO A 342 26.32 8.69 6.33
C PRO A 342 25.15 7.80 5.91
N LYS A 343 24.33 8.22 4.93
CA LYS A 343 23.23 7.38 4.42
C LYS A 343 23.77 6.15 3.71
N MET A 344 24.78 6.33 2.87
CA MET A 344 25.40 5.22 2.15
C MET A 344 26.12 4.27 3.10
N ALA A 345 26.84 4.79 4.10
CA ALA A 345 27.49 3.97 5.12
C ALA A 345 26.47 3.13 5.90
N ARG A 346 25.32 3.72 6.28
CA ARG A 346 24.22 3.00 6.93
C ARG A 346 23.64 1.90 6.06
N VAL A 347 23.33 2.18 4.79
CA VAL A 347 22.78 1.17 3.85
C VAL A 347 23.78 0.02 3.63
N ALA A 348 25.07 0.33 3.51
CA ALA A 348 26.11 -0.68 3.39
C ALA A 348 26.20 -1.56 4.67
N LEU A 349 26.13 -0.95 5.85
CA LEU A 349 26.14 -1.67 7.12
C LEU A 349 24.90 -2.56 7.31
N GLU A 350 23.71 -2.05 7.00
CA GLU A 350 22.47 -2.84 7.05
C GLU A 350 22.51 -4.02 6.07
N SER A 351 23.09 -3.82 4.88
CA SER A 351 23.30 -4.88 3.89
C SER A 351 24.21 -5.98 4.44
N LEU A 352 25.35 -5.62 5.05
CA LEU A 352 26.29 -6.56 5.67
C LEU A 352 25.64 -7.36 6.80
N TYR A 353 24.94 -6.68 7.71
CA TYR A 353 24.25 -7.31 8.82
C TYR A 353 23.25 -8.38 8.34
N ARG A 354 22.48 -8.09 7.29
CA ARG A 354 21.51 -9.04 6.72
C ARG A 354 22.17 -10.23 6.04
N LEU A 355 23.26 -10.01 5.29
CA LEU A 355 23.99 -11.11 4.64
C LEU A 355 24.57 -12.11 5.66
N LEU A 356 25.04 -11.61 6.81
CA LEU A 356 25.57 -12.43 7.92
C LEU A 356 24.50 -13.09 8.79
N TRP A 357 23.24 -12.65 8.69
CA TRP A 357 22.15 -13.26 9.45
C TRP A 357 21.54 -14.48 8.74
N VAL A 358 21.60 -14.50 7.40
CA VAL A 358 21.02 -15.57 6.59
C VAL A 358 21.90 -16.83 6.54
N TYR A 359 23.21 -16.69 6.73
CA TYR A 359 24.20 -17.76 6.83
C TYR A 359 25.13 -17.51 8.01
#